data_AF-A0A7I8KQ26-F1
#
_entry.id   AF-A0A7I8KQ26-F1
#
_cell.length_a   1.000
_cell.length_b   1.000
_cell.length_c   1.000
_cell.angle_alpha   90.00
_cell.angle_beta   90.00
_cell.angle_gamma   90.00
#
_symmetry.space_group_name_H-M   'P 1'
#
loop_
_entity.id
_entity.type
_entity.pdbx_description
1 polymer ?
#
loop_
_entity_poly.entity_id
_entity_poly.type
_entity_poly.pdbx_seq_one_letter_code
_entity_poly.pdbx_strand_id
1 'polypeptide(L)'
;MENVGDNSSSSVGDPISTREVNLGPSGPRLVIELPAMPAEFKLTGYNLIRWSKYVREVFTGRGVLHHLIEGKPDPLSREFRRWREKDALIKTWFWGTMIPQIGRDFFFLSTVKDMWETVHTKFSQRNNEAHLYELETKSMSTIQGNKSMMEYTGQLKNLWQEIDYYLSIDTEKPAEIVVL
;
A
#
# COMPACT_ATOMS: atom_id res chain seq x y z
N MET A 1 -24.64 -21.96 78.48
CA MET A 1 -24.81 -22.21 77.04
C MET A 1 -24.56 -20.90 76.32
N GLU A 2 -23.87 -21.00 75.21
CA GLU A 2 -23.39 -19.94 74.31
C GLU A 2 -22.11 -19.19 74.69
N ASN A 3 -21.33 -19.02 73.63
CA ASN A 3 -19.89 -18.93 73.51
C ASN A 3 -19.66 -17.74 72.59
N VAL A 4 -18.95 -16.70 73.01
CA VAL A 4 -18.53 -15.62 72.10
C VAL A 4 -17.13 -15.21 72.51
N GLY A 5 -16.15 -15.73 71.76
CA GLY A 5 -14.78 -15.28 71.81
C GLY A 5 -14.65 -14.00 70.99
N ASP A 6 -14.09 -12.96 71.60
CA ASP A 6 -13.72 -11.76 70.88
C ASP A 6 -12.27 -11.79 70.42
N ASN A 7 -12.17 -11.46 69.15
CA ASN A 7 -11.11 -11.66 68.20
C ASN A 7 -10.10 -10.50 68.27
N SER A 8 -8.82 -10.81 68.35
CA SER A 8 -7.74 -9.86 68.06
C SER A 8 -6.75 -10.52 67.11
N SER A 9 -6.95 -10.33 65.81
CA SER A 9 -5.89 -10.54 64.83
C SER A 9 -6.12 -9.69 63.58
N SER A 10 -5.40 -8.57 63.52
CA SER A 10 -4.56 -8.14 62.39
C SER A 10 -5.08 -8.49 60.98
N SER A 11 -5.68 -7.50 60.32
CA SER A 11 -5.91 -7.48 58.87
C SER A 11 -4.56 -7.47 58.13
N VAL A 12 -4.20 -8.60 57.55
CA VAL A 12 -3.23 -8.68 56.45
C VAL A 12 -4.07 -8.78 55.18
N GLY A 13 -3.93 -7.80 54.29
CA GLY A 13 -4.66 -7.76 53.03
C GLY A 13 -4.30 -8.96 52.15
N ASP A 14 -5.32 -9.64 51.64
CA ASP A 14 -5.15 -10.68 50.64
C ASP A 14 -4.57 -10.07 49.35
N PRO A 15 -3.58 -10.70 48.70
CA PRO A 15 -3.12 -10.28 47.40
C PRO A 15 -4.25 -10.51 46.39
N ILE A 16 -4.55 -9.47 45.61
CA ILE A 16 -5.51 -9.52 44.50
C ILE A 16 -5.16 -10.70 43.61
N SER A 17 -5.94 -11.78 43.70
CA SER A 17 -5.92 -12.88 42.76
C SER A 17 -6.33 -12.32 41.41
N THR A 18 -5.34 -12.02 40.56
CA THR A 18 -5.53 -11.74 39.13
C THR A 18 -6.30 -12.89 38.52
N ARG A 19 -7.61 -12.75 38.42
CA ARG A 19 -8.44 -13.59 37.56
C ARG A 19 -7.90 -13.43 36.16
N GLU A 20 -7.25 -14.46 35.65
CA GLU A 20 -6.94 -14.57 34.23
C GLU A 20 -8.24 -14.36 33.45
N VAL A 21 -8.33 -13.23 32.75
CA VAL A 21 -9.34 -13.04 31.74
C VAL A 21 -8.95 -14.01 30.62
N ASN A 22 -9.54 -15.20 30.64
CA ASN A 22 -9.48 -16.14 29.54
C ASN A 22 -10.09 -15.47 28.31
N LEU A 23 -9.25 -14.75 27.56
CA LEU A 23 -9.50 -14.39 26.18
C LEU A 23 -9.63 -15.73 25.45
N GLY A 24 -10.86 -16.10 25.10
CA GLY A 24 -11.15 -17.28 24.30
C GLY A 24 -10.29 -17.34 23.02
N PRO A 25 -10.31 -18.45 22.28
CA PRO A 25 -9.45 -18.63 21.13
C PRO A 25 -9.64 -17.43 20.20
N SER A 26 -8.58 -16.63 20.09
CA SER A 26 -8.55 -15.50 19.17
C SER A 26 -8.94 -16.08 17.82
N GLY A 27 -10.07 -15.64 17.28
CA GLY A 27 -10.48 -16.00 15.93
C GLY A 27 -9.32 -15.77 14.96
N PRO A 28 -9.28 -16.47 13.80
CA PRO A 28 -8.11 -16.46 12.92
C PRO A 28 -7.62 -15.03 12.70
N ARG A 29 -6.41 -14.76 13.19
CA ARG A 29 -5.74 -13.46 13.06
C ARG A 29 -5.74 -13.14 11.57
N LEU A 30 -6.31 -12.00 11.18
CA LEU A 30 -6.23 -11.50 9.80
C LEU A 30 -4.77 -11.17 9.52
N VAL A 31 -4.00 -12.14 9.05
CA VAL A 31 -2.62 -11.93 8.61
C VAL A 31 -2.66 -11.85 7.10
N ILE A 32 -2.61 -10.62 6.56
CA ILE A 32 -2.25 -10.43 5.16
C ILE A 32 -0.73 -10.29 5.14
N GLU A 33 -0.05 -11.33 4.67
CA GLU A 33 1.39 -11.23 4.41
C GLU A 33 1.58 -10.47 3.10
N LEU A 34 1.90 -9.18 3.19
CA LEU A 34 2.28 -8.39 2.02
C LEU A 34 3.81 -8.41 1.89
N PRO A 35 4.37 -8.63 0.68
CA PRO A 35 5.82 -8.69 0.47
C PRO A 35 6.46 -7.33 0.76
N ALA A 36 7.73 -7.33 1.17
CA ALA A 36 8.47 -6.08 1.28
C ALA A 36 8.62 -5.43 -0.11
N MET A 37 8.40 -4.12 -0.19
CA MET A 37 8.62 -3.36 -1.41
C MET A 37 10.11 -3.18 -1.66
N PRO A 38 10.66 -3.63 -2.81
CA PRO A 38 12.05 -3.32 -3.16
C PRO A 38 12.23 -1.79 -3.29
N ALA A 39 13.42 -1.30 -2.94
CA ALA A 39 13.69 0.13 -2.86
C ALA A 39 13.48 0.85 -4.20
N GLU A 40 13.84 0.19 -5.29
CA GLU A 40 13.70 0.64 -6.68
C GLU A 40 12.25 0.78 -7.15
N PHE A 41 11.30 0.13 -6.48
CA PHE A 41 9.88 0.25 -6.79
C PHE A 41 9.14 1.19 -5.86
N LYS A 42 9.76 1.69 -4.78
CA LYS A 42 9.10 2.65 -3.89
C LYS A 42 8.71 3.91 -4.63
N LEU A 43 7.54 4.47 -4.31
CA LEU A 43 7.04 5.69 -4.95
C LEU A 43 7.98 6.87 -4.64
N THR A 44 8.60 7.44 -5.68
CA THR A 44 9.52 8.60 -5.61
C THR A 44 8.96 9.87 -6.23
N GLY A 45 7.82 9.77 -6.92
CA GLY A 45 7.14 10.87 -7.61
C GLY A 45 7.33 10.87 -9.13
N TYR A 46 8.25 10.06 -9.67
CA TYR A 46 8.53 9.90 -11.11
C TYR A 46 8.32 8.47 -11.63
N ASN A 47 7.89 7.54 -10.76
CA ASN A 47 7.72 6.13 -11.09
C ASN A 47 6.29 5.61 -10.81
N LEU A 48 5.27 6.44 -11.03
CA LEU A 48 3.89 6.16 -10.62
C LEU A 48 3.38 4.90 -11.31
N ILE A 49 3.57 4.79 -12.62
CA ILE A 49 3.07 3.65 -13.40
C ILE A 49 3.70 2.33 -12.93
N ARG A 50 5.03 2.28 -12.76
CA ARG A 50 5.72 1.10 -12.24
C ARG A 50 5.28 0.73 -10.83
N TRP A 51 5.22 1.70 -9.92
CA TRP A 51 4.76 1.48 -8.54
C TRP A 51 3.31 0.98 -8.51
N SER A 52 2.43 1.59 -9.32
CA SER A 52 1.00 1.25 -9.38
C SER A 52 0.79 -0.16 -9.89
N LYS A 53 1.53 -0.55 -10.93
CA LYS A 53 1.50 -1.93 -11.46
C LYS A 53 1.92 -2.92 -10.39
N TYR A 54 3.04 -2.69 -9.71
CA TYR A 54 3.52 -3.56 -8.64
C TYR A 54 2.47 -3.73 -7.51
N VAL A 55 1.93 -2.62 -7.01
CA VAL A 55 0.93 -2.64 -5.94
C VAL A 55 -0.32 -3.41 -6.36
N ARG A 56 -0.82 -3.20 -7.59
CA ARG A 56 -1.96 -3.93 -8.12
C ARG A 56 -1.72 -5.43 -8.22
N GLU A 57 -0.55 -5.86 -8.69
CA GLU A 57 -0.19 -7.29 -8.76
C GLU A 57 -0.13 -7.92 -7.36
N VAL A 58 0.50 -7.25 -6.40
CA VAL A 58 0.54 -7.71 -5.00
C VAL A 58 -0.87 -7.85 -4.43
N PHE A 59 -1.74 -6.86 -4.64
CA PHE A 59 -3.09 -6.86 -4.08
C PHE A 59 -3.98 -7.91 -4.75
N THR A 60 -3.79 -8.11 -6.05
CA THR A 60 -4.47 -9.15 -6.83
C THR A 60 -4.07 -10.53 -6.34
N GLY A 61 -2.77 -10.81 -6.23
CA GLY A 61 -2.24 -12.08 -5.70
C GLY A 61 -2.63 -12.37 -4.25
N ARG A 62 -3.06 -11.36 -3.49
CA ARG A 62 -3.51 -11.50 -2.09
C ARG A 62 -5.02 -11.38 -1.90
N GLY A 63 -5.79 -11.21 -2.98
CA GLY A 63 -7.25 -11.13 -2.92
C GLY A 63 -7.77 -9.88 -2.19
N VAL A 64 -6.99 -8.80 -2.17
CA VAL A 64 -7.33 -7.54 -1.48
C VAL A 64 -7.45 -6.34 -2.41
N LEU A 65 -7.46 -6.58 -3.73
CA LEU A 65 -7.61 -5.53 -4.74
C LEU A 65 -8.86 -4.65 -4.53
N HIS A 66 -9.94 -5.24 -4.01
CA HIS A 66 -11.17 -4.50 -3.67
C HIS A 66 -10.94 -3.34 -2.69
N HIS A 67 -9.94 -3.40 -1.81
CA HIS A 67 -9.61 -2.27 -0.92
C HIS A 67 -9.10 -1.03 -1.69
N LEU A 68 -8.51 -1.20 -2.89
CA LEU A 68 -8.05 -0.07 -3.71
C LEU A 68 -9.17 0.51 -4.59
N ILE A 69 -10.14 -0.32 -5.00
CA ILE A 69 -11.12 0.02 -6.04
C ILE A 69 -12.48 0.35 -5.42
N GLU A 70 -12.92 -0.46 -4.47
CA GLU A 70 -14.24 -0.36 -3.88
C GLU A 70 -14.25 0.63 -2.70
N GLY A 71 -15.39 1.27 -2.49
CA GLY A 71 -15.57 2.14 -1.33
C GLY A 71 -15.63 1.35 -0.02
N LYS A 72 -15.46 2.06 1.11
CA LYS A 72 -15.70 1.47 2.42
C LYS A 72 -17.14 0.91 2.51
N PRO A 73 -17.34 -0.28 3.10
CA PRO A 73 -18.67 -0.84 3.28
C PRO A 73 -19.48 -0.02 4.30
N ASP A 74 -20.79 -0.27 4.34
CA ASP A 74 -21.70 0.37 5.30
C ASP A 74 -21.17 0.18 6.74
N PRO A 75 -20.98 1.25 7.52
CA PRO A 75 -20.56 1.18 8.92
C PRO A 75 -21.43 0.28 9.81
N LEU A 76 -22.70 0.06 9.44
CA LEU A 76 -23.64 -0.79 10.16
C LEU A 76 -23.58 -2.27 9.73
N SER A 77 -22.83 -2.59 8.67
CA SER A 77 -22.65 -3.97 8.22
C SER A 77 -21.83 -4.78 9.23
N ARG A 78 -22.11 -6.09 9.30
CA ARG A 78 -21.37 -7.03 10.15
C ARG A 78 -19.91 -7.15 9.72
N GLU A 79 -19.63 -6.85 8.45
CA GLU A 79 -18.35 -6.99 7.78
C GLU A 79 -17.44 -5.77 8.00
N PHE A 80 -18.01 -4.61 8.35
CA PHE A 80 -17.27 -3.35 8.47
C PHE A 80 -16.10 -3.41 9.43
N ARG A 81 -16.27 -4.07 10.59
CA ARG A 81 -15.18 -4.23 11.56
C ARG A 81 -13.98 -4.97 10.95
N ARG A 82 -14.24 -6.13 10.30
CA ARG A 82 -13.19 -6.95 9.67
C ARG A 82 -12.55 -6.22 8.50
N TRP A 83 -13.36 -5.52 7.71
CA TRP A 83 -12.87 -4.68 6.62
C TRP A 83 -11.95 -3.58 7.15
N ARG A 84 -12.33 -2.87 8.22
CA ARG A 84 -11.53 -1.78 8.81
C ARG A 84 -10.20 -2.28 9.36
N GLU A 85 -10.20 -3.41 10.08
CA GLU A 85 -8.99 -4.03 10.61
C GLU A 85 -8.03 -4.41 9.47
N LYS A 86 -8.58 -4.97 8.38
CA LYS A 86 -7.84 -5.31 7.17
C LYS A 86 -7.28 -4.07 6.47
N ASP A 87 -8.10 -3.04 6.28
CA ASP A 87 -7.70 -1.78 5.65
C ASP A 87 -6.57 -1.09 6.43
N ALA A 88 -6.59 -1.13 7.76
CA ALA A 88 -5.51 -0.57 8.59
C ALA A 88 -4.16 -1.27 8.37
N LEU A 89 -4.14 -2.61 8.20
CA LEU A 89 -2.92 -3.35 7.87
C LEU A 89 -2.41 -2.97 6.48
N ILE A 90 -3.32 -2.87 5.51
CA ILE A 90 -2.99 -2.48 4.15
C ILE A 90 -2.43 -1.06 4.11
N LYS A 91 -3.03 -0.10 4.82
CA LYS A 91 -2.51 1.28 4.94
C LYS A 91 -1.10 1.32 5.52
N THR A 92 -0.84 0.53 6.56
CA THR A 92 0.49 0.42 7.17
C THR A 92 1.54 -0.06 6.16
N TRP A 93 1.21 -1.08 5.37
CA TRP A 93 2.07 -1.56 4.31
C TRP A 93 2.24 -0.54 3.18
N PHE A 94 1.14 0.11 2.78
CA PHE A 94 1.11 1.08 1.69
C PHE A 94 2.02 2.28 1.97
N TRP A 95 2.08 2.77 3.21
CA TRP A 95 3.09 3.76 3.61
C TRP A 95 4.52 3.28 3.41
N GLY A 96 4.79 2.00 3.69
CA GLY A 96 6.10 1.38 3.48
C GLY A 96 6.54 1.32 2.00
N THR A 97 5.59 1.46 1.07
CA THR A 97 5.86 1.51 -0.39
C THR A 97 6.23 2.90 -0.89
N MET A 98 6.19 3.93 -0.04
CA MET A 98 6.51 5.31 -0.41
C MET A 98 7.83 5.75 0.20
N ILE A 99 8.52 6.68 -0.46
CA ILE A 99 9.60 7.40 0.22
C ILE A 99 9.00 8.30 1.32
N PRO A 100 9.72 8.53 2.45
CA PRO A 100 9.19 9.30 3.58
C PRO A 100 8.69 10.70 3.21
N GLN A 101 9.31 11.33 2.21
CA GLN A 101 8.94 12.67 1.73
C GLN A 101 7.53 12.70 1.16
N ILE A 102 7.12 11.64 0.46
CA ILE A 102 5.79 11.50 -0.13
C ILE A 102 4.80 10.97 0.90
N GLY A 103 5.17 9.93 1.66
CA GLY A 103 4.26 9.24 2.57
C GLY A 103 3.60 10.11 3.63
N ARG A 104 4.24 11.22 4.04
CA ARG A 104 3.68 12.18 5.01
C ARG A 104 2.34 12.77 4.58
N ASP A 105 2.18 13.03 3.28
CA ASP A 105 0.96 13.67 2.75
C ASP A 105 -0.25 12.73 2.78
N PHE A 106 -0.02 11.43 2.93
CA PHE A 106 -1.06 10.39 2.86
C PHE A 106 -1.36 9.76 4.23
N PHE A 107 -0.68 10.20 5.29
CA PHE A 107 -0.80 9.60 6.63
C PHE A 107 -2.19 9.76 7.24
N PHE A 108 -2.87 10.88 6.94
CA PHE A 108 -4.17 11.20 7.54
C PHE A 108 -5.38 10.74 6.69
N LEU A 109 -5.14 10.03 5.59
CA LEU A 109 -6.21 9.57 4.72
C LEU A 109 -6.96 8.38 5.35
N SER A 110 -8.28 8.39 5.15
CA SER A 110 -9.19 7.52 5.91
C SER A 110 -9.08 6.06 5.50
N THR A 111 -8.94 5.79 4.20
CA THR A 111 -8.91 4.45 3.62
C THR A 111 -7.73 4.27 2.68
N VAL A 112 -7.34 3.03 2.38
CA VAL A 112 -6.26 2.81 1.40
C VAL A 112 -6.69 3.24 -0.01
N LYS A 113 -7.99 3.21 -0.31
CA LYS A 113 -8.56 3.77 -1.55
C LYS A 113 -8.31 5.27 -1.65
N ASP A 114 -8.56 6.03 -0.59
CA ASP A 114 -8.31 7.48 -0.58
C ASP A 114 -6.82 7.77 -0.87
N MET A 115 -5.92 6.96 -0.29
CA MET A 115 -4.48 7.05 -0.54
C MET A 115 -4.15 6.77 -2.01
N TRP A 116 -4.70 5.70 -2.56
CA TRP A 116 -4.52 5.29 -3.95
C TRP A 116 -4.98 6.35 -4.96
N GLU A 117 -6.20 6.86 -4.78
CA GLU A 117 -6.77 7.89 -5.64
C GLU A 117 -5.97 9.19 -5.55
N THR A 118 -5.61 9.63 -4.34
CA THR A 118 -4.83 10.85 -4.13
C THR A 118 -3.45 10.75 -4.78
N VAL A 119 -2.79 9.60 -4.70
CA VAL A 119 -1.49 9.37 -5.37
C VAL A 119 -1.65 9.53 -6.88
N HIS A 120 -2.68 8.92 -7.47
CA HIS A 120 -2.93 9.02 -8.91
C HIS A 120 -3.29 10.44 -9.34
N THR A 121 -4.11 11.16 -8.59
CA THR A 121 -4.40 12.56 -8.90
C THR A 121 -3.15 13.43 -8.80
N LYS A 122 -2.33 13.26 -7.76
CA LYS A 122 -1.15 14.11 -7.51
C LYS A 122 -0.02 13.88 -8.50
N PHE A 123 0.18 12.64 -8.94
CA PHE A 123 1.36 12.28 -9.74
C PHE A 123 1.05 11.89 -11.19
N SER A 124 -0.21 11.73 -11.62
CA SER A 124 -0.53 11.22 -12.97
C SER A 124 0.13 11.96 -14.14
N GLN A 125 -0.06 13.28 -14.24
CA GLN A 125 0.38 14.04 -15.43
C GLN A 125 1.90 14.25 -15.47
N ARG A 126 2.47 14.81 -14.39
CA ARG A 126 3.89 15.17 -14.32
C ARG A 126 4.85 13.97 -14.37
N ASN A 127 4.39 12.80 -13.95
CA ASN A 127 5.19 11.58 -13.87
C ASN A 127 5.35 10.93 -15.25
N ASN A 128 4.28 10.86 -16.02
CA ASN A 128 4.28 10.23 -17.33
C ASN A 128 5.24 10.96 -18.29
N GLU A 129 5.17 12.29 -18.35
CA GLU A 129 6.02 13.10 -19.24
C GLU A 129 7.50 13.04 -18.85
N ALA A 130 7.82 13.20 -17.56
CA ALA A 130 9.19 13.19 -17.10
C ALA A 130 9.86 11.81 -17.28
N HIS A 131 9.13 10.73 -17.01
CA HIS A 131 9.64 9.37 -17.19
C HIS A 131 9.79 9.01 -18.67
N LEU A 132 8.84 9.42 -19.52
CA LEU A 132 8.94 9.23 -20.96
C LEU A 132 10.20 9.94 -21.52
N TYR A 133 10.43 11.19 -21.13
CA TYR A 133 11.62 11.94 -21.51
C TYR A 133 12.91 11.25 -21.04
N GLU A 134 12.95 10.72 -19.81
CA GLU A 134 14.10 9.96 -19.31
C GLU A 134 14.36 8.69 -20.15
N LEU A 135 13.31 7.94 -20.48
CA LEU A 135 13.40 6.74 -21.31
C LEU A 135 13.87 7.06 -22.73
N GLU A 136 13.34 8.10 -23.36
CA GLU A 136 13.76 8.56 -24.68
C GLU A 136 15.24 8.98 -24.67
N THR A 137 15.65 9.77 -23.68
CA THR A 137 17.03 10.20 -23.50
C THR A 137 17.96 8.99 -23.31
N LYS A 138 17.54 8.01 -22.51
CA LYS A 138 18.30 6.78 -22.27
C LYS A 138 18.38 5.90 -23.52
N SER A 139 17.32 5.82 -24.30
CA SER A 139 17.28 5.13 -25.60
C SER A 139 18.27 5.75 -26.58
N MET A 140 18.24 7.09 -26.74
CA MET A 140 19.12 7.82 -27.65
C MET A 140 20.60 7.80 -27.22
N SER A 141 20.87 7.77 -25.92
CA SER A 141 22.24 7.73 -25.37
C SER A 141 22.79 6.31 -25.20
N THR A 142 21.99 5.27 -25.44
CA THR A 142 22.47 3.88 -25.33
C THR A 142 23.36 3.55 -26.52
N ILE A 143 24.65 3.39 -26.25
CA ILE A 143 25.66 2.90 -27.19
C ILE A 143 26.07 1.47 -26.86
N GLN A 144 26.51 0.71 -27.86
CA GLN A 144 26.95 -0.67 -27.68
C GLN A 144 28.14 -0.77 -26.71
N GLY A 145 29.17 0.07 -26.89
CA GLY A 145 30.38 0.04 -26.08
C GLY A 145 31.04 -1.35 -26.09
N ASN A 146 31.34 -1.87 -24.90
CA ASN A 146 31.93 -3.21 -24.71
C ASN A 146 30.88 -4.34 -24.60
N LYS A 147 29.59 -4.05 -24.78
CA LYS A 147 28.52 -5.06 -24.71
C LYS A 147 28.49 -5.90 -25.97
N SER A 148 28.11 -7.16 -25.83
CA SER A 148 27.78 -8.00 -26.98
C SER A 148 26.58 -7.42 -27.75
N MET A 149 26.45 -7.80 -29.02
CA MET A 149 25.30 -7.42 -29.84
C MET A 149 23.97 -7.83 -29.19
N MET A 150 23.93 -9.00 -28.56
CA MET A 150 22.73 -9.52 -27.90
C MET A 150 22.34 -8.70 -26.67
N GLU A 151 23.31 -8.31 -25.84
CA GLU A 151 23.06 -7.47 -24.66
C GLU A 151 22.61 -6.06 -25.05
N TYR A 152 23.26 -5.47 -26.05
CA TYR A 152 22.91 -4.14 -26.56
C TYR A 152 21.50 -4.11 -27.14
N THR A 153 21.17 -5.05 -28.03
CA THR A 153 19.84 -5.14 -28.64
C THR A 153 18.75 -5.49 -27.62
N GLY A 154 19.06 -6.34 -26.64
CA GLY A 154 18.17 -6.64 -25.51
C GLY A 154 17.86 -5.40 -24.66
N GLN A 155 18.88 -4.58 -24.37
CA GLN A 155 18.68 -3.34 -23.63
C GLN A 155 17.80 -2.34 -24.40
N LEU A 156 18.08 -2.11 -25.69
CA LEU A 156 17.28 -1.21 -26.52
C LEU A 156 15.83 -1.68 -26.63
N LYS A 157 15.63 -2.98 -26.85
CA LYS A 157 14.29 -3.58 -26.91
C LYS A 157 13.50 -3.32 -25.63
N ASN A 158 14.11 -3.50 -24.46
CA ASN A 158 13.44 -3.24 -23.19
C ASN A 158 13.05 -1.77 -23.02
N LEU A 159 13.93 -0.85 -23.45
CA LEU A 159 13.63 0.60 -23.40
C LEU A 159 12.47 0.96 -24.32
N TRP A 160 12.46 0.47 -25.56
CA TRP A 160 11.38 0.75 -26.51
C TRP A 160 10.05 0.15 -26.07
N GLN A 161 10.04 -1.08 -25.56
CA GLN A 161 8.82 -1.69 -25.02
C GLN A 161 8.23 -0.88 -23.85
N GLU A 162 9.09 -0.27 -23.04
CA GLU A 162 8.62 0.60 -21.96
C GLU A 162 8.08 1.93 -22.50
N ILE A 163 8.77 2.56 -23.45
CA ILE A 163 8.29 3.78 -24.13
C ILE A 163 6.91 3.54 -24.76
N ASP A 164 6.76 2.47 -25.52
CA ASP A 164 5.49 2.09 -26.16
C ASP A 164 4.36 1.94 -25.13
N TYR A 165 4.66 1.34 -23.98
CA TYR A 165 3.69 1.19 -22.90
C TYR A 165 3.23 2.54 -22.33
N TYR A 166 4.15 3.47 -22.05
CA TYR A 166 3.79 4.78 -21.50
C TYR A 166 3.03 5.65 -22.52
N LEU A 167 3.40 5.58 -23.80
CA LEU A 167 2.65 6.25 -24.88
C LEU A 167 1.22 5.72 -24.98
N SER A 168 1.02 4.39 -24.87
CA SER A 168 -0.31 3.79 -24.93
C SER A 168 -1.24 4.25 -23.81
N ILE A 169 -0.71 4.52 -22.62
CA ILE A 169 -1.48 4.99 -21.46
C ILE A 169 -1.88 6.47 -21.61
N ASP A 170 -1.00 7.30 -22.17
CA ASP A 170 -1.31 8.73 -22.34
C ASP A 170 -2.35 8.97 -23.44
N THR A 171 -2.41 8.10 -24.45
CA THR A 171 -3.42 8.13 -25.53
C THR A 171 -4.84 7.75 -25.10
N GLU A 172 -5.04 7.22 -23.88
CA GLU A 172 -6.38 6.89 -23.35
C GLU A 172 -7.06 8.07 -22.63
N LYS A 173 -6.43 9.25 -22.52
CA LYS A 173 -7.15 10.45 -22.07
C LYS A 173 -8.16 10.86 -23.16
N PRO A 174 -9.48 10.87 -22.90
CA PRO A 174 -10.42 11.42 -23.87
C PRO A 174 -10.09 12.90 -24.05
N ALA A 175 -9.87 13.31 -25.30
CA ALA A 175 -9.73 14.70 -25.69
C ALA A 175 -10.81 15.51 -24.96
N GLU A 176 -10.37 16.52 -24.20
CA GLU A 176 -11.27 17.48 -23.59
C GLU A 176 -12.28 17.93 -24.65
N ILE A 177 -13.56 17.75 -24.34
CA ILE A 177 -14.65 18.30 -25.13
C ILE A 177 -14.41 19.81 -25.16
N VAL A 178 -13.92 20.30 -26.29
CA VAL A 178 -13.90 21.71 -26.62
C VAL A 178 -15.37 22.12 -26.71
N VAL A 179 -15.90 22.67 -25.62
CA VAL A 179 -17.13 23.46 -25.68
C VAL A 179 -16.71 24.88 -26.02
N LEU A 180 -16.82 25.22 -27.31
CA LEU A 180 -16.98 26.60 -27.76
C LEU A 180 -18.34 27.14 -27.31
#